data_AF-A0A3N5RLL6-F1
#
_entry.id   AF-A0A3N5RLL6-F1
#
_cell.length_a   1.000
_cell.length_b   1.000
_cell.length_c   1.000
_cell.angle_alpha   90.00
_cell.angle_beta   90.00
_cell.angle_gamma   90.00
#
_symmetry.space_group_name_H-M   'P 1'
#
loop_
_entity.id
_entity.type
_entity.pdbx_description
1 polymer ?
#
loop_
_entity_poly.entity_id
_entity_poly.type
_entity_poly.pdbx_seq_one_letter_code
_entity_poly.pdbx_strand_id
1 'polypeptide(L)'
;MLKGKIEIRSRVSLDNAAEERGTLGLIYTPGVAYVALEISSNKKLAYDYTSKWNNVAIICDGTRVLGLGNIGPEGALPIMEGKSVLFKALGDINAIPLCIDTQDKEEIIRFVKLIQPNFGAINIEDIESPKVLEIVERLTKEVSIPVFHDDQHGTAIITLAALINALRLANKELGKVRVVISGSGSAGYGI
;
A
#
# COMPACT_ATOMS: atom_id res chain seq x y z
N MET A 1 -16.68 22.21 2.07
CA MET A 1 -15.86 21.09 2.58
C MET A 1 -15.79 20.00 1.51
N LEU A 2 -14.62 19.39 1.29
CA LEU A 2 -14.37 18.42 0.21
C LEU A 2 -14.93 17.00 0.46
N LYS A 3 -15.28 16.67 1.73
CA LYS A 3 -15.77 15.33 2.15
C LYS A 3 -14.80 14.19 1.80
N GLY A 4 -13.53 14.34 2.18
CA GLY A 4 -12.45 13.39 1.87
C GLY A 4 -11.52 13.91 0.76
N LYS A 5 -10.46 13.15 0.46
CA LYS A 5 -9.45 13.50 -0.55
C LYS A 5 -9.42 12.55 -1.76
N ILE A 6 -10.18 11.45 -1.70
CA ILE A 6 -10.20 10.41 -2.73
C ILE A 6 -11.63 10.11 -3.19
N GLU A 7 -11.77 9.64 -4.42
CA GLU A 7 -13.03 9.15 -4.99
C GLU A 7 -12.75 8.03 -5.98
N ILE A 8 -13.75 7.19 -6.25
CA ILE A 8 -13.67 6.16 -7.29
C ILE A 8 -14.19 6.74 -8.60
N ARG A 9 -13.42 6.59 -9.68
CA ARG A 9 -13.84 6.98 -11.03
C ARG A 9 -13.85 5.76 -11.96
N SER A 10 -14.87 5.69 -12.81
CA SER A 10 -14.93 4.67 -13.86
C SER A 10 -13.80 4.86 -14.87
N ARG A 11 -13.21 3.74 -15.31
CA ARG A 11 -12.25 3.71 -16.44
C ARG A 11 -12.93 3.41 -17.78
N VAL A 12 -14.21 3.06 -17.75
CA VAL A 12 -14.99 2.71 -18.94
C VAL A 12 -16.04 3.79 -19.18
N SER A 13 -16.19 4.22 -20.43
CA SER A 13 -17.30 5.11 -20.83
C SER A 13 -18.63 4.39 -20.61
N LEU A 14 -19.64 5.10 -20.12
CA LEU A 14 -20.99 4.59 -19.93
C LEU A 14 -21.98 5.23 -20.91
N ASP A 15 -21.50 5.89 -21.97
CA ASP A 15 -22.34 6.68 -22.88
C ASP A 15 -23.38 5.83 -23.61
N ASN A 16 -23.04 4.58 -23.94
CA ASN A 16 -23.94 3.62 -24.58
C ASN A 16 -24.46 2.54 -23.62
N ALA A 17 -24.39 2.76 -22.30
CA ALA A 17 -24.62 1.71 -21.31
C ALA A 17 -25.98 0.98 -21.45
N ALA A 18 -27.03 1.69 -21.89
CA ALA A 18 -28.39 1.16 -22.00
C ALA A 18 -28.73 0.50 -23.35
N GLU A 19 -27.80 0.50 -24.31
CA GLU A 19 -28.04 -0.11 -25.63
C GLU A 19 -28.01 -1.64 -25.56
N GLU A 20 -28.63 -2.33 -26.52
CA GLU A 20 -28.74 -3.81 -26.58
C GLU A 20 -27.36 -4.50 -26.59
N ARG A 21 -26.34 -3.84 -27.16
CA ARG A 21 -24.92 -4.25 -27.10
C ARG A 21 -24.06 -3.20 -26.38
N GLY A 22 -24.69 -2.49 -25.45
CA GLY A 22 -24.12 -1.40 -24.70
C GLY A 22 -23.07 -1.85 -23.70
N THR A 23 -22.33 -0.89 -23.16
CA THR A 23 -21.23 -1.17 -22.22
C THR A 23 -21.67 -1.99 -21.01
N LEU A 24 -22.91 -1.82 -20.51
CA LEU A 24 -23.38 -2.54 -19.32
C LEU A 24 -23.37 -4.07 -19.51
N GLY A 25 -23.74 -4.55 -20.70
CA GLY A 25 -23.71 -5.98 -21.02
C GLY A 25 -22.30 -6.56 -21.08
N LEU A 26 -21.28 -5.72 -21.27
CA LEU A 26 -19.86 -6.11 -21.32
C LEU A 26 -19.20 -6.05 -19.94
N ILE A 27 -19.36 -4.93 -19.21
CA ILE A 27 -18.72 -4.73 -17.90
C ILE A 27 -19.46 -5.42 -16.76
N TYR A 28 -20.70 -5.82 -17.00
CA TYR A 28 -21.54 -6.52 -16.05
C TYR A 28 -22.23 -7.71 -16.72
N THR A 29 -23.41 -8.11 -16.24
CA THR A 29 -24.12 -9.26 -16.78
C THR A 29 -24.65 -8.99 -18.20
N PRO A 30 -24.56 -9.98 -19.12
CA PRO A 30 -23.98 -11.31 -18.92
C PRO A 30 -22.46 -11.39 -19.18
N GLY A 31 -21.83 -10.41 -19.83
CA GLY A 31 -20.46 -10.47 -20.34
C GLY A 31 -19.37 -10.71 -19.29
N VAL A 32 -19.52 -10.14 -18.09
CA VAL A 32 -18.56 -10.29 -16.99
C VAL A 32 -18.36 -11.75 -16.55
N ALA A 33 -19.34 -12.63 -16.81
CA ALA A 33 -19.24 -14.04 -16.46
C ALA A 33 -18.09 -14.75 -17.18
N TYR A 34 -17.82 -14.40 -18.44
CA TYR A 34 -16.69 -14.95 -19.20
C TYR A 34 -15.35 -14.59 -18.56
N VAL A 35 -15.17 -13.32 -18.19
CA VAL A 35 -13.97 -12.84 -17.50
C VAL A 35 -13.79 -13.55 -16.15
N ALA A 36 -14.87 -13.73 -15.39
CA ALA A 36 -14.83 -14.42 -14.11
C ALA A 36 -14.41 -15.90 -14.25
N LEU A 37 -14.93 -16.62 -15.25
CA LEU A 37 -14.56 -18.01 -15.54
C LEU A 37 -13.10 -18.15 -15.97
N GLU A 38 -12.61 -17.23 -16.80
CA GLU A 38 -11.19 -17.19 -17.22
C GLU A 38 -10.25 -16.99 -16.02
N ILE A 39 -10.56 -16.02 -15.14
CA ILE A 39 -9.77 -15.79 -13.91
C ILE A 39 -9.85 -16.98 -12.96
N SER A 40 -10.99 -17.67 -12.87
CA SER A 40 -11.14 -18.87 -12.04
C SER A 40 -10.23 -20.00 -12.52
N SER A 41 -10.07 -20.15 -13.83
CA SER A 41 -9.16 -21.12 -14.46
C SER A 41 -7.69 -20.71 -14.33
N ASN A 42 -7.39 -19.40 -14.39
CA ASN A 42 -6.04 -18.86 -14.22
C ASN A 42 -6.04 -17.54 -13.43
N LYS A 43 -5.74 -17.64 -12.13
CA LYS A 43 -5.73 -16.50 -11.20
C LYS A 43 -4.78 -15.36 -11.60
N LYS A 44 -3.75 -15.62 -12.42
CA LYS A 44 -2.83 -14.57 -12.89
C LYS A 44 -3.53 -13.56 -13.79
N LEU A 45 -4.57 -13.98 -14.54
CA LEU A 45 -5.37 -13.10 -15.40
C LEU A 45 -6.11 -12.01 -14.61
N ALA A 46 -6.19 -12.11 -13.27
CA ALA A 46 -6.67 -11.01 -12.45
C ALA A 46 -5.84 -9.73 -12.63
N TYR A 47 -4.54 -9.84 -12.94
CA TYR A 47 -3.70 -8.68 -13.24
C TYR A 47 -4.06 -8.04 -14.58
N ASP A 48 -4.44 -8.85 -15.58
CA ASP A 48 -4.74 -8.35 -16.93
C ASP A 48 -6.17 -7.81 -17.05
N TYR A 49 -7.13 -8.47 -16.40
CA TYR A 49 -8.56 -8.19 -16.57
C TYR A 49 -9.18 -7.34 -15.46
N THR A 50 -8.43 -7.01 -14.39
CA THR A 50 -8.95 -6.19 -13.28
C THR A 50 -7.98 -5.07 -12.92
N SER A 51 -8.39 -4.19 -12.01
CA SER A 51 -7.51 -3.14 -11.49
C SER A 51 -6.41 -3.66 -10.56
N LYS A 52 -6.35 -4.97 -10.24
CA LYS A 52 -5.37 -5.57 -9.32
C LYS A 52 -3.94 -5.16 -9.64
N TRP A 53 -3.56 -5.06 -10.92
CA TRP A 53 -2.20 -4.69 -11.32
C TRP A 53 -1.71 -3.34 -10.82
N ASN A 54 -2.63 -2.40 -10.55
CA ASN A 54 -2.29 -1.04 -10.11
C ASN A 54 -2.86 -0.69 -8.74
N ASN A 55 -3.52 -1.63 -8.07
CA ASN A 55 -4.15 -1.39 -6.78
C ASN A 55 -3.17 -1.70 -5.64
N VAL A 56 -2.96 -0.75 -4.73
CA VAL A 56 -2.16 -0.93 -3.51
C VAL A 56 -3.05 -0.76 -2.29
N ALA A 57 -2.94 -1.66 -1.30
CA ALA A 57 -3.61 -1.48 -0.02
C ALA A 57 -2.69 -0.75 0.94
N ILE A 58 -3.12 0.39 1.50
CA ILE A 58 -2.41 1.06 2.60
C ILE A 58 -3.02 0.54 3.90
N ILE A 59 -2.26 -0.28 4.63
CA ILE A 59 -2.68 -0.94 5.87
C ILE A 59 -2.15 -0.14 7.05
N CYS A 60 -3.05 0.30 7.92
CA CYS A 60 -2.75 1.06 9.12
C CYS A 60 -3.72 0.67 10.23
N ASP A 61 -3.30 0.67 11.49
CA ASP A 61 -4.17 0.51 12.67
C ASP A 61 -4.27 1.79 13.52
N GLY A 62 -3.60 2.85 13.07
CA GLY A 62 -3.60 4.17 13.71
C GLY A 62 -2.78 4.24 15.01
N THR A 63 -1.95 3.25 15.28
CA THR A 63 -1.21 3.18 16.55
C THR A 63 0.03 4.07 16.60
N ARG A 64 0.61 4.42 15.45
CA ARG A 64 1.78 5.29 15.37
C ARG A 64 1.68 6.32 14.25
N VAL A 65 0.60 7.11 14.27
CA VAL A 65 0.36 8.10 13.22
C VAL A 65 1.27 9.31 13.41
N LEU A 66 2.22 9.49 12.49
CA LEU A 66 3.15 10.62 12.48
C LEU A 66 3.81 10.83 13.87
N GLY A 67 3.80 12.06 14.38
CA GLY A 67 4.22 12.41 15.75
C GLY A 67 3.09 12.36 16.78
N LEU A 68 1.87 11.99 16.40
CA LEU A 68 0.67 12.06 17.24
C LEU A 68 0.51 10.82 18.13
N GLY A 69 1.16 9.72 17.78
CA GLY A 69 1.05 8.46 18.51
C GLY A 69 -0.23 7.70 18.13
N ASN A 70 -0.85 7.06 19.12
CA ASN A 70 -2.02 6.24 18.90
C ASN A 70 -3.28 7.11 18.89
N ILE A 71 -3.87 7.29 17.71
CA ILE A 71 -5.10 8.07 17.48
C ILE A 71 -6.24 7.21 16.92
N GLY A 72 -6.04 5.91 16.84
CA GLY A 72 -7.00 4.95 16.29
C GLY A 72 -7.17 5.03 14.77
N PRO A 73 -7.92 4.07 14.19
CA PRO A 73 -8.05 3.92 12.74
C PRO A 73 -8.78 5.09 12.07
N GLU A 74 -9.84 5.64 12.67
CA GLU A 74 -10.54 6.80 12.11
C GLU A 74 -9.69 8.06 12.14
N GLY A 75 -8.89 8.24 13.19
CA GLY A 75 -7.93 9.34 13.30
C GLY A 75 -6.83 9.27 12.24
N ALA A 76 -6.43 8.05 11.85
CA ALA A 76 -5.43 7.80 10.82
C ALA A 76 -5.95 8.02 9.39
N LEU A 77 -7.26 7.85 9.15
CA LEU A 77 -7.86 7.84 7.82
C LEU A 77 -7.51 9.08 6.96
N PRO A 78 -7.54 10.33 7.47
CA PRO A 78 -7.14 11.49 6.69
C PRO A 78 -5.67 11.46 6.25
N ILE A 79 -4.78 10.84 7.02
CA ILE A 79 -3.35 10.68 6.68
C ILE A 79 -3.24 9.64 5.55
N MET A 80 -3.94 8.51 5.68
CA MET A 80 -3.93 7.44 4.68
C MET A 80 -4.57 7.87 3.34
N GLU A 81 -5.63 8.67 3.36
CA GLU A 81 -6.16 9.32 2.15
C GLU A 81 -5.12 10.27 1.53
N GLY A 82 -4.37 11.00 2.36
CA GLY A 82 -3.28 11.85 1.91
C GLY A 82 -2.19 11.05 1.18
N LYS A 83 -1.77 9.92 1.75
CA LYS A 83 -0.84 9.00 1.08
C LYS A 83 -1.42 8.44 -0.22
N SER A 84 -2.70 8.12 -0.25
CA SER A 84 -3.36 7.66 -1.47
C SER A 84 -3.27 8.68 -2.61
N VAL A 85 -3.42 9.97 -2.29
CA VAL A 85 -3.21 11.07 -3.25
C VAL A 85 -1.76 11.13 -3.73
N LEU A 86 -0.77 10.94 -2.84
CA LEU A 86 0.65 10.92 -3.23
C LEU A 86 0.99 9.74 -4.14
N PHE A 87 0.52 8.53 -3.83
CA PHE A 87 0.65 7.35 -4.69
C PHE A 87 0.09 7.62 -6.08
N LYS A 88 -1.08 8.27 -6.16
CA LYS A 88 -1.70 8.60 -7.45
C LYS A 88 -0.95 9.70 -8.19
N ALA A 89 -0.58 10.78 -7.53
CA ALA A 89 0.03 11.95 -8.17
C ALA A 89 1.48 11.70 -8.63
N LEU A 90 2.24 10.90 -7.87
CA LEU A 90 3.67 10.69 -8.11
C LEU A 90 3.98 9.37 -8.82
N GLY A 91 3.13 8.35 -8.68
CA GLY A 91 3.35 7.02 -9.23
C GLY A 91 2.24 6.49 -10.13
N ASP A 92 1.16 7.26 -10.35
CA ASP A 92 -0.07 6.80 -11.01
C ASP A 92 -0.69 5.53 -10.39
N ILE A 93 -0.41 5.28 -9.10
CA ILE A 93 -0.87 4.08 -8.38
C ILE A 93 -2.25 4.33 -7.74
N ASN A 94 -3.14 3.34 -7.84
CA ASN A 94 -4.44 3.37 -7.17
C ASN A 94 -4.30 2.82 -5.75
N ALA A 95 -3.87 3.65 -4.82
CA ALA A 95 -3.76 3.26 -3.42
C ALA A 95 -5.09 3.45 -2.67
N ILE A 96 -5.48 2.45 -1.88
CA ILE A 96 -6.73 2.42 -1.13
C ILE A 96 -6.39 2.35 0.37
N PRO A 97 -6.87 3.31 1.18
CA PRO A 97 -6.64 3.30 2.62
C PRO A 97 -7.52 2.25 3.30
N LEU A 98 -6.90 1.38 4.09
CA LEU A 98 -7.55 0.38 4.92
C LEU A 98 -7.06 0.54 6.36
N CYS A 99 -7.68 1.47 7.08
CA CYS A 99 -7.49 1.65 8.50
C CYS A 99 -8.29 0.58 9.26
N ILE A 100 -7.62 -0.28 10.02
CA ILE A 100 -8.22 -1.47 10.63
C ILE A 100 -8.43 -1.22 12.12
N ASP A 101 -9.63 -1.50 12.62
CA ASP A 101 -9.98 -1.43 14.04
C ASP A 101 -9.59 -2.71 14.80
N THR A 102 -8.31 -3.02 14.74
CA THR A 102 -7.67 -4.02 15.61
C THR A 102 -6.20 -3.68 15.79
N GLN A 103 -5.70 -3.87 17.01
CA GLN A 103 -4.27 -3.73 17.32
C GLN A 103 -3.60 -5.10 17.47
N ASP A 104 -4.36 -6.19 17.34
CA ASP A 104 -3.83 -7.54 17.39
C ASP A 104 -3.07 -7.87 16.09
N LYS A 105 -1.81 -8.25 16.27
CA LYS A 105 -0.88 -8.58 15.18
C LYS A 105 -1.40 -9.72 14.30
N GLU A 106 -1.95 -10.78 14.90
CA GLU A 106 -2.41 -11.96 14.16
C GLU A 106 -3.67 -11.64 13.35
N GLU A 107 -4.55 -10.80 13.90
CA GLU A 107 -5.72 -10.30 13.18
C GLU A 107 -5.32 -9.43 11.98
N ILE A 108 -4.33 -8.53 12.14
CA ILE A 108 -3.81 -7.73 11.02
C ILE A 108 -3.21 -8.63 9.93
N ILE A 109 -2.35 -9.58 10.31
CA ILE A 109 -1.74 -10.52 9.35
C ILE A 109 -2.82 -11.33 8.63
N ARG A 110 -3.79 -11.86 9.37
CA ARG A 110 -4.92 -12.62 8.82
C ARG A 110 -5.74 -11.75 7.87
N PHE A 111 -6.05 -10.51 8.24
CA PHE A 111 -6.78 -9.57 7.41
C PHE A 111 -6.07 -9.35 6.08
N VAL A 112 -4.78 -9.01 6.09
CA VAL A 112 -3.99 -8.80 4.88
C VAL A 112 -3.99 -10.06 3.99
N LYS A 113 -3.82 -11.25 4.58
CA LYS A 113 -3.86 -12.52 3.83
C LYS A 113 -5.19 -12.76 3.14
N LEU A 114 -6.31 -12.36 3.76
CA LEU A 114 -7.65 -12.51 3.19
C LEU A 114 -7.92 -11.52 2.05
N ILE A 115 -7.40 -10.28 2.14
CA ILE A 115 -7.66 -9.24 1.15
C ILE A 115 -6.66 -9.25 -0.02
N GLN A 116 -5.53 -9.96 0.08
CA GLN A 116 -4.49 -9.98 -0.96
C GLN A 116 -5.00 -10.28 -2.40
N PRO A 117 -6.10 -11.04 -2.64
CA PRO A 117 -6.59 -11.22 -4.00
C PRO A 117 -6.97 -9.90 -4.71
N ASN A 118 -7.32 -8.85 -3.98
CA ASN A 118 -7.77 -7.57 -4.54
C ASN A 118 -6.64 -6.59 -4.93
N PHE A 119 -5.41 -6.81 -4.44
CA PHE A 119 -4.32 -5.84 -4.52
C PHE A 119 -3.09 -6.41 -5.20
N GLY A 120 -2.34 -5.56 -5.90
CA GLY A 120 -1.05 -5.88 -6.50
C GLY A 120 0.11 -5.77 -5.52
N ALA A 121 -0.01 -4.95 -4.46
CA ALA A 121 0.95 -4.85 -3.37
C ALA A 121 0.29 -4.32 -2.08
N ILE A 122 1.00 -4.48 -0.96
CA ILE A 122 0.63 -3.98 0.36
C ILE A 122 1.65 -2.94 0.82
N ASN A 123 1.16 -1.79 1.26
CA ASN A 123 1.92 -0.75 1.95
C ASN A 123 1.52 -0.74 3.43
N ILE A 124 2.40 -1.14 4.32
CA ILE A 124 2.24 -1.05 5.78
C ILE A 124 2.64 0.36 6.23
N GLU A 125 1.80 0.98 7.07
CA GLU A 125 1.92 2.39 7.41
C GLU A 125 1.48 2.70 8.84
N ASP A 126 2.25 3.55 9.54
CA ASP A 126 1.83 4.16 10.82
C ASP A 126 1.38 3.12 11.88
N ILE A 127 2.01 1.94 11.89
CA ILE A 127 1.84 0.89 12.91
C ILE A 127 3.03 0.90 13.86
N GLU A 128 2.77 0.81 15.16
CA GLU A 128 3.80 0.90 16.19
C GLU A 128 4.85 -0.23 16.15
N SER A 129 6.08 0.12 16.54
CA SER A 129 7.14 -0.83 16.86
C SER A 129 6.96 -1.37 18.28
N PRO A 130 7.29 -2.64 18.57
CA PRO A 130 7.97 -3.61 17.70
C PRO A 130 7.05 -4.48 16.85
N LYS A 131 5.72 -4.45 17.05
CA LYS A 131 4.80 -5.40 16.40
C LYS A 131 4.85 -5.30 14.86
N VAL A 132 5.00 -4.09 14.32
CA VAL A 132 5.06 -3.88 12.87
C VAL A 132 6.22 -4.64 12.21
N LEU A 133 7.34 -4.81 12.90
CA LEU A 133 8.51 -5.52 12.36
C LEU A 133 8.17 -6.99 12.08
N GLU A 134 7.49 -7.65 13.02
CA GLU A 134 7.06 -9.03 12.86
C GLU A 134 5.92 -9.16 11.83
N ILE A 135 4.98 -8.20 11.80
CA ILE A 135 3.92 -8.13 10.77
C ILE A 135 4.56 -8.12 9.38
N VAL A 136 5.52 -7.23 9.14
CA VAL A 136 6.20 -7.09 7.85
C VAL A 136 6.99 -8.34 7.51
N GLU A 137 7.75 -8.89 8.46
CA GLU A 137 8.51 -10.13 8.24
C GLU A 137 7.61 -11.29 7.84
N ARG A 138 6.51 -11.51 8.58
CA ARG A 138 5.57 -12.59 8.31
C ARG A 138 4.82 -12.40 7.00
N LEU A 139 4.29 -11.20 6.74
CA LEU A 139 3.58 -10.94 5.51
C LEU A 139 4.48 -11.11 4.27
N THR A 140 5.73 -10.67 4.33
CA THR A 140 6.70 -10.86 3.25
C THR A 140 6.91 -12.35 2.90
N LYS A 141 6.77 -13.25 3.89
CA LYS A 141 6.89 -14.70 3.71
C LYS A 141 5.58 -15.40 3.35
N GLU A 142 4.44 -14.85 3.78
CA GLU A 142 3.15 -15.56 3.78
C GLU A 142 2.17 -15.08 2.71
N VAL A 143 2.37 -13.90 2.11
CA VAL A 143 1.56 -13.42 0.99
C VAL A 143 2.30 -13.55 -0.34
N SER A 144 1.51 -13.62 -1.42
CA SER A 144 2.02 -13.80 -2.79
C SER A 144 2.31 -12.48 -3.52
N ILE A 145 2.10 -11.35 -2.85
CA ILE A 145 2.27 -10.00 -3.40
C ILE A 145 3.31 -9.22 -2.59
N PRO A 146 3.98 -8.21 -3.17
CA PRO A 146 4.98 -7.42 -2.46
C PRO A 146 4.39 -6.72 -1.23
N VAL A 147 5.18 -6.68 -0.16
CA VAL A 147 4.88 -5.97 1.09
C VAL A 147 5.98 -4.94 1.30
N PHE A 148 5.59 -3.69 1.48
CA PHE A 148 6.49 -2.58 1.73
C PHE A 148 6.05 -1.86 3.01
N HIS A 149 6.99 -1.47 3.85
CA HIS A 149 6.74 -0.71 5.07
C HIS A 149 7.44 0.62 4.94
N ASP A 150 6.67 1.70 4.80
CA ASP A 150 7.24 3.00 4.42
C ASP A 150 8.13 3.57 5.52
N ASP A 151 7.70 3.50 6.78
CA ASP A 151 8.46 3.99 7.93
C ASP A 151 9.82 3.30 8.11
N GLN A 152 9.94 2.03 7.68
CA GLN A 152 11.19 1.26 7.73
C GLN A 152 11.96 1.32 6.41
N HIS A 153 11.43 0.67 5.37
CA HIS A 153 12.12 0.52 4.09
C HIS A 153 12.20 1.85 3.35
N GLY A 154 11.12 2.64 3.33
CA GLY A 154 11.10 3.96 2.68
C GLY A 154 12.12 4.91 3.30
N THR A 155 12.12 5.02 4.62
CA THR A 155 13.10 5.81 5.37
C THR A 155 14.54 5.33 5.11
N ALA A 156 14.80 4.02 5.13
CA ALA A 156 16.12 3.47 4.88
C ALA A 156 16.63 3.79 3.45
N ILE A 157 15.79 3.60 2.44
CA ILE A 157 16.13 3.87 1.03
C ILE A 157 16.52 5.34 0.83
N ILE A 158 15.69 6.28 1.32
CA ILE A 158 15.96 7.70 1.10
C ILE A 158 17.14 8.19 1.95
N THR A 159 17.32 7.64 3.16
CA THR A 159 18.47 7.95 4.02
C THR A 159 19.77 7.49 3.39
N LEU A 160 19.81 6.26 2.84
CA LEU A 160 20.98 5.75 2.13
C LEU A 160 21.30 6.59 0.88
N ALA A 161 20.28 6.96 0.10
CA ALA A 161 20.46 7.83 -1.06
C ALA A 161 21.06 9.20 -0.67
N ALA A 162 20.56 9.80 0.42
CA ALA A 162 21.09 11.05 0.97
C ALA A 162 22.55 10.89 1.44
N LEU A 163 22.87 9.81 2.16
CA LEU A 163 24.21 9.52 2.63
C LEU A 163 25.20 9.35 1.47
N ILE A 164 24.84 8.60 0.42
CA ILE A 164 25.68 8.42 -0.77
C ILE A 164 26.04 9.77 -1.39
N ASN A 165 25.06 10.67 -1.53
CA ASN A 165 25.28 11.99 -2.11
C ASN A 165 26.12 12.88 -1.18
N ALA A 166 25.88 12.85 0.14
CA ALA A 166 26.69 13.58 1.11
C ALA A 166 28.16 13.13 1.10
N LEU A 167 28.41 11.83 0.99
CA LEU A 167 29.75 11.27 0.90
C LEU A 167 30.49 11.70 -0.38
N ARG A 168 29.79 11.73 -1.52
CA ARG A 168 30.34 12.25 -2.78
C ARG A 168 30.77 13.72 -2.64
N LEU A 169 29.91 14.56 -2.06
CA LEU A 169 30.22 15.98 -1.82
C LEU A 169 31.38 16.17 -0.84
N ALA A 170 31.48 15.32 0.17
CA ALA A 170 32.57 15.35 1.16
C ALA A 170 33.86 14.66 0.68
N ASN A 171 33.86 14.08 -0.53
CA ASN A 171 34.93 13.24 -1.06
C ASN A 171 35.36 12.12 -0.09
N LYS A 172 34.38 11.41 0.49
CA LYS A 172 34.57 10.30 1.43
C LYS A 172 33.97 9.02 0.87
N GLU A 173 34.53 7.88 1.26
CA GLU A 173 34.01 6.56 0.91
C GLU A 173 33.18 5.99 2.07
N LEU A 174 32.06 5.33 1.76
CA LEU A 174 31.15 4.76 2.76
C LEU A 174 31.86 3.78 3.72
N GLY A 175 32.76 2.95 3.20
CA GLY A 175 33.54 1.99 4.01
C GLY A 175 34.61 2.62 4.91
N LYS A 176 34.85 3.94 4.83
CA LYS A 176 35.87 4.67 5.59
C LYS A 176 35.30 5.66 6.60
N VAL A 177 33.97 5.79 6.66
CA VAL A 177 33.31 6.68 7.62
C VAL A 177 32.79 5.92 8.82
N ARG A 178 32.64 6.63 9.93
CA ARG A 178 31.87 6.16 11.09
C ARG A 178 30.51 6.83 11.03
N VAL A 179 29.45 6.03 11.05
CA VAL A 179 28.06 6.49 11.06
C VAL A 179 27.49 6.22 12.45
N VAL A 180 26.79 7.21 13.00
CA VAL A 180 26.06 7.08 14.26
C VAL A 180 24.58 7.16 13.94
N ILE A 181 23.84 6.10 14.25
CA ILE A 181 22.38 6.06 14.16
C ILE A 181 21.84 6.30 15.56
N SER A 182 21.06 7.37 15.74
CA SER A 182 20.45 7.72 17.02
C SER A 182 18.95 7.45 16.97
N GLY A 183 18.52 6.37 17.65
CA GLY A 183 17.14 5.89 17.66
C GLY A 183 17.02 4.48 17.09
N SER A 184 16.24 3.62 17.75
CA SER A 184 16.09 2.19 17.43
C SER A 184 14.63 1.77 17.22
N GLY A 185 13.79 2.70 16.75
CA GLY A 185 12.44 2.38 16.26
C GLY A 185 12.47 1.85 14.83
N SER A 186 11.30 1.68 14.19
CA SER A 186 11.18 1.12 12.83
C SER A 186 12.14 1.73 11.81
N ALA A 187 12.22 3.06 11.76
CA ALA A 187 13.14 3.78 10.87
C ALA A 187 14.61 3.49 11.18
N GLY A 188 15.02 3.65 12.45
CA GLY A 188 16.41 3.44 12.87
C GLY A 188 16.86 1.98 12.79
N TYR A 189 15.94 1.02 12.88
CA TYR A 189 16.21 -0.39 12.64
C TYR A 189 16.34 -0.73 11.15
N GLY A 190 15.63 0.01 10.29
CA GLY A 190 15.73 -0.15 8.83
C GLY A 190 16.99 0.45 8.21
N ILE A 191 17.47 1.58 8.77
CA ILE A 191 18.73 2.25 8.37
C ILE A 191 19.94 1.43 8.82
#